data_AF-A0A7C1MRA0-F1
#
_entry.id   AF-A0A7C1MRA0-F1
#
_cell.length_a   1.000
_cell.length_b   1.000
_cell.length_c   1.000
_cell.angle_alpha   90.00
_cell.angle_beta   90.00
_cell.angle_gamma   90.00
#
_symmetry.space_group_name_H-M   'P 1'
#
loop_
_entity.id
_entity.type
_entity.pdbx_description
1 polymer ?
#
loop_
_entity_poly.entity_id
_entity_poly.type
_entity_poly.pdbx_seq_one_letter_code
_entity_poly.pdbx_strand_id
1 'polypeptide(L)'
;DAFIDGEPKNEFSHKDYPLVIGSKEMPEEFSTALKGKKKGDEVEVKIKFDEDMPNDALKGKTLLCKVKITDGKKKNLPPLDNEFAESIEDAGCKTIEELKKKMHDSLKDRKDSQINLEYKQEIINELLKRHDFDVPDSMVKGEIDSLVDQTKEDAMRRNETLKSDEELAKELKTTAKDNIRSVLILETVGKKDNIEVTDDDVKKAMEEIASRNNLKIEELMKLYGAREGSLDAMKSRLFADKVMDFILEKSTIEN
;
A
#
# COMPACT_ATOMS: atom_id res chain seq x y z
N ASP A 1 8.13 36.44 -1.84
CA ASP A 1 8.70 36.61 -3.18
C ASP A 1 9.87 35.68 -3.41
N ALA A 2 10.05 35.20 -4.63
CA ALA A 2 11.10 34.25 -4.97
C ALA A 2 11.86 34.69 -6.22
N PHE A 3 13.18 34.54 -6.21
CA PHE A 3 14.07 35.03 -7.26
C PHE A 3 15.12 33.98 -7.62
N ILE A 4 15.45 33.85 -8.90
CA ILE A 4 16.60 33.09 -9.39
C ILE A 4 17.43 34.04 -10.24
N ASP A 5 18.73 34.16 -9.94
CA ASP A 5 19.65 35.08 -10.64
C ASP A 5 19.15 36.55 -10.70
N GLY A 6 18.34 36.95 -9.72
CA GLY A 6 17.74 38.29 -9.64
C GLY A 6 16.41 38.45 -10.38
N GLU A 7 15.97 37.46 -11.17
CA GLU A 7 14.67 37.46 -11.84
C GLU A 7 13.57 36.89 -10.94
N PRO A 8 12.39 37.55 -10.85
CA PRO A 8 11.27 37.04 -10.08
C PRO A 8 10.71 35.76 -10.71
N LYS A 9 10.49 34.72 -9.89
CA LYS A 9 9.87 33.45 -10.29
C LYS A 9 8.52 33.31 -9.60
N ASN A 10 7.45 33.67 -10.32
CA ASN A 10 6.07 33.66 -9.81
C ASN A 10 5.62 32.25 -9.41
N GLU A 11 6.14 31.21 -10.05
CA GLU A 11 5.85 29.80 -9.73
C GLU A 11 6.22 29.41 -8.29
N PHE A 12 7.22 30.08 -7.70
CA PHE A 12 7.65 29.86 -6.32
C PHE A 12 7.19 30.96 -5.36
N SER A 13 6.37 31.90 -5.85
CA SER A 13 5.87 33.01 -5.04
C SER A 13 4.48 32.71 -4.51
N HIS A 14 4.34 32.68 -3.19
CA HIS A 14 3.07 32.46 -2.52
C HIS A 14 2.77 33.59 -1.54
N LYS A 15 1.48 33.88 -1.36
CA LYS A 15 0.96 34.81 -0.36
C LYS A 15 0.19 34.03 0.70
N ASP A 16 0.37 34.40 1.97
CA ASP A 16 -0.33 33.83 3.12
C ASP A 16 -0.24 32.29 3.21
N TYR A 17 0.92 31.74 2.84
CA TYR A 17 1.17 30.30 2.83
C TYR A 17 1.42 29.76 4.25
N PRO A 18 0.59 28.83 4.76
CA PRO A 18 0.81 28.23 6.08
C PRO A 18 2.00 27.26 6.03
N LEU A 19 3.03 27.55 6.82
CA LEU A 19 4.22 26.69 6.96
C LEU A 19 4.33 26.16 8.39
N VAL A 20 4.52 24.85 8.53
CA VAL A 20 4.86 24.22 9.80
C VAL A 20 6.38 24.09 9.92
N ILE A 21 6.99 24.85 10.83
CA ILE A 21 8.44 24.77 11.07
C ILE A 21 8.82 23.35 11.51
N GLY A 22 9.78 22.73 10.82
CA GLY A 22 10.23 21.37 11.05
C GLY A 22 9.44 20.29 10.32
N SER A 23 8.48 20.64 9.44
CA SER A 23 7.89 19.65 8.54
C SER A 23 8.84 19.34 7.37
N LYS A 24 8.71 18.14 6.80
CA LYS A 24 9.42 17.72 5.59
C LYS A 24 8.74 18.17 4.30
N GLU A 25 7.68 18.97 4.41
CA GLU A 25 6.90 19.46 3.26
C GLU A 25 7.62 20.59 2.51
N MET A 26 8.58 21.24 3.16
CA MET A 26 9.41 22.31 2.59
C MET A 26 10.90 22.03 2.84
N PRO A 27 11.79 22.60 2.01
CA PRO A 27 13.23 22.50 2.22
C PRO A 27 13.64 22.94 3.63
N GLU A 28 14.61 22.23 4.22
CA GLU A 28 15.03 22.43 5.61
C GLU A 28 15.58 23.84 5.87
N GLU A 29 16.08 24.51 4.83
CA GLU A 29 16.57 25.88 4.87
C GLU A 29 15.48 26.85 5.33
N PHE A 30 14.21 26.62 4.96
CA PHE A 30 13.09 27.43 5.45
C PHE A 30 12.92 27.26 6.96
N SER A 31 12.89 26.02 7.44
CA SER A 31 12.73 25.73 8.86
C SER A 31 13.89 26.31 9.67
N THR A 32 15.11 26.24 9.14
CA THR A 32 16.32 26.78 9.78
C THR A 32 16.33 28.30 9.82
N ALA A 33 16.01 28.96 8.71
CA ALA A 33 16.04 30.42 8.60
C ALA A 33 14.92 31.11 9.39
N LEU A 34 13.74 30.48 9.48
CA LEU A 34 12.57 31.04 10.16
C LEU A 34 12.54 30.71 11.66
N LYS A 35 13.37 29.78 12.14
CA LYS A 35 13.42 29.42 13.56
C LYS A 35 13.84 30.62 14.43
N GLY A 36 13.04 30.93 15.44
CA GLY A 36 13.29 32.02 16.37
C GLY A 36 12.92 33.41 15.86
N LYS A 37 12.41 33.52 14.62
CA LYS A 37 11.91 34.77 14.04
C LYS A 37 10.48 35.06 14.50
N LYS A 38 10.11 36.33 14.46
CA LYS A 38 8.81 36.83 14.96
C LYS A 38 7.95 37.35 13.83
N LYS A 39 6.66 37.50 14.13
CA LYS A 39 5.71 38.21 13.25
C LYS A 39 6.26 39.59 12.91
N GLY A 40 6.25 39.91 11.62
CA GLY A 40 6.78 41.14 11.05
C GLY A 40 8.21 41.03 10.52
N ASP A 41 8.96 39.97 10.87
CA ASP A 41 10.32 39.79 10.37
C ASP A 41 10.31 39.46 8.88
N GLU A 42 11.29 40.02 8.17
CA GLU A 42 11.61 39.68 6.79
C GLU A 42 12.92 38.87 6.79
N VAL A 43 12.88 37.70 6.14
CA VAL A 43 13.95 36.70 6.16
C VAL A 43 14.24 36.27 4.74
N GLU A 44 15.52 36.19 4.40
CA GLU A 44 15.97 35.63 3.12
C GLU A 44 16.39 34.17 3.31
N VAL A 45 15.77 33.29 2.55
CA VAL A 45 16.08 31.85 2.50
C VAL A 45 16.73 31.56 1.16
N LYS A 46 17.90 30.91 1.18
CA LYS A 46 18.62 30.51 -0.03
C LYS A 46 18.55 29.00 -0.15
N ILE A 47 18.04 28.51 -1.28
CA ILE A 47 17.96 27.08 -1.60
C ILE A 47 18.81 26.85 -2.83
N LYS A 48 19.77 25.93 -2.73
CA LYS A 48 20.60 25.53 -3.86
C LYS A 48 20.05 24.24 -4.44
N PHE A 49 19.74 24.22 -5.73
CA PHE A 49 19.33 23.00 -6.41
C PHE A 49 20.57 22.24 -6.89
N ASP A 50 20.50 20.91 -6.78
CA ASP A 50 21.57 20.03 -7.23
C ASP A 50 21.76 20.09 -8.76
N GLU A 51 22.97 19.77 -9.20
CA GLU A 51 23.30 19.66 -10.62
C GLU A 51 22.66 18.43 -11.27
N ASP A 52 22.09 17.51 -10.49
CA ASP A 52 21.59 16.23 -10.96
C ASP A 52 20.06 16.25 -11.17
N MET A 53 19.42 17.38 -10.85
CA MET A 53 17.97 17.52 -10.90
C MET A 53 17.47 17.45 -12.36
N PRO A 54 16.37 16.71 -12.63
CA PRO A 54 15.81 16.59 -13.99
C PRO A 54 15.31 17.89 -14.61
N ASN A 55 15.10 18.95 -13.81
CA ASN A 55 14.57 20.22 -14.27
C ASN A 55 15.70 21.18 -14.65
N ASP A 56 15.99 21.29 -15.95
CA ASP A 56 17.02 22.16 -16.52
C ASP A 56 16.87 23.65 -16.15
N ALA A 57 15.65 24.10 -15.83
CA ALA A 57 15.42 25.50 -15.46
C ALA A 57 15.94 25.83 -14.04
N LEU A 58 16.06 24.82 -13.18
CA LEU A 58 16.44 24.94 -11.76
C LEU A 58 17.80 24.33 -11.45
N LYS A 59 18.23 23.34 -12.24
CA LYS A 59 19.49 22.60 -12.08
C LYS A 59 20.69 23.52 -11.84
N GLY A 60 21.39 23.30 -10.73
CA GLY A 60 22.57 24.07 -10.32
C GLY A 60 22.32 25.53 -9.91
N LYS A 61 21.08 26.03 -9.97
CA LYS A 61 20.75 27.42 -9.64
C LYS A 61 20.44 27.60 -8.16
N THR A 62 20.52 28.85 -7.69
CA THR A 62 20.15 29.23 -6.33
C THR A 62 18.85 30.02 -6.34
N LEU A 63 17.85 29.52 -5.65
CA LEU A 63 16.58 30.21 -5.39
C LEU A 63 16.71 31.06 -4.12
N LEU A 64 16.46 32.35 -4.24
CA LEU A 64 16.37 33.30 -3.15
C LEU A 64 14.90 33.59 -2.84
N CYS A 65 14.41 33.11 -1.70
CA CYS A 65 13.07 33.37 -1.20
C CYS A 65 13.10 34.47 -0.15
N LYS A 66 12.46 35.59 -0.43
CA LYS A 66 12.17 36.65 0.55
C LYS A 66 10.84 36.34 1.23
N VAL A 67 10.94 35.98 2.50
CA VAL A 67 9.81 35.55 3.34
C VAL A 67 9.48 36.65 4.33
N LYS A 68 8.22 37.05 4.36
CA LYS A 68 7.69 37.97 5.38
C LYS A 68 6.76 37.20 6.31
N ILE A 69 7.06 37.21 7.60
CA ILE A 69 6.27 36.46 8.59
C ILE A 69 5.04 37.28 8.96
N THR A 70 3.86 36.89 8.47
CA THR A 70 2.60 37.59 8.74
C THR A 70 1.96 37.18 10.05
N ASP A 71 2.12 35.92 10.47
CA ASP A 71 1.60 35.39 11.71
C ASP A 71 2.44 34.21 12.23
N GLY A 72 2.39 33.97 13.52
CA GLY A 72 3.11 32.87 14.18
C GLY A 72 2.19 32.16 15.16
N LYS A 73 1.80 30.92 14.83
CA LYS A 73 0.94 30.08 15.69
C LYS A 73 1.75 28.95 16.29
N LYS A 74 1.54 28.68 17.57
CA LYS A 74 2.08 27.48 18.22
C LYS A 74 1.00 26.41 18.22
N LYS A 75 1.33 25.19 17.74
CA LYS A 75 0.45 24.04 17.93
C LYS A 75 0.34 23.76 19.43
N ASN A 76 -0.85 23.95 19.98
CA ASN A 76 -1.16 23.52 21.34
C ASN A 76 -1.68 22.08 21.23
N LEU A 77 -0.81 21.11 21.55
CA LEU A 77 -1.25 19.72 21.58
C LEU A 77 -2.09 19.53 22.84
N PRO A 78 -3.30 18.94 22.72
CA PRO A 78 -4.08 18.61 23.89
C PRO A 78 -3.32 17.60 24.77
N PRO A 79 -3.56 17.61 26.09
CA PRO A 79 -3.09 16.53 26.95
C PRO A 79 -3.61 15.18 26.46
N LEU A 80 -2.81 14.13 26.61
CA LEU A 80 -3.23 12.75 26.28
C LEU A 80 -4.02 12.16 27.46
N ASP A 81 -5.25 12.63 27.61
CA ASP A 81 -6.18 12.21 28.67
C ASP A 81 -7.49 11.66 28.08
N ASN A 82 -8.50 11.49 28.94
CA ASN A 82 -9.79 10.94 28.52
C ASN A 82 -10.58 11.94 27.64
N GLU A 83 -10.43 13.25 27.84
CA GLU A 83 -11.08 14.25 26.97
C GLU A 83 -10.51 14.15 25.55
N PHE A 84 -9.20 13.92 25.43
CA PHE A 84 -8.59 13.64 24.13
C PHE A 84 -9.11 12.35 23.50
N ALA A 85 -9.26 11.27 24.27
CA ALA A 85 -9.80 10.01 23.76
C ALA A 85 -11.25 10.15 23.26
N GLU A 86 -12.10 10.86 24.02
CA GLU A 86 -13.49 11.14 23.65
C GLU A 86 -13.60 12.08 22.44
N SER A 87 -12.62 12.97 22.22
CA SER A 87 -12.61 13.88 21.06
C SER A 87 -12.44 13.16 19.71
N ILE A 88 -12.01 11.90 19.73
CA ILE A 88 -11.84 11.08 18.53
C ILE A 88 -13.08 10.20 18.35
N GLU A 89 -14.16 10.79 17.82
CA GLU A 89 -15.47 10.12 17.68
C GLU A 89 -15.38 8.77 16.96
N ASP A 90 -14.59 8.68 15.88
CA ASP A 90 -14.36 7.45 15.10
C ASP A 90 -13.68 6.33 15.92
N ALA A 91 -12.95 6.68 16.98
CA ALA A 91 -12.34 5.70 17.86
C ALA A 91 -13.37 5.06 18.81
N GLY A 92 -14.44 5.78 19.17
CA GLY A 92 -15.47 5.29 20.10
C GLY A 92 -14.92 4.90 21.49
N CYS A 93 -13.81 5.51 21.91
CA CYS A 93 -13.13 5.22 23.18
C CYS A 93 -13.47 6.31 24.21
N LYS A 94 -13.67 5.92 25.48
CA LYS A 94 -13.95 6.85 26.59
C LYS A 94 -12.70 7.18 27.40
N THR A 95 -11.67 6.35 27.30
CA THR A 95 -10.43 6.53 28.05
C THR A 95 -9.20 6.46 27.17
N ILE A 96 -8.13 7.09 27.61
CA ILE A 96 -6.83 7.01 26.93
C ILE A 96 -6.28 5.58 26.91
N GLU A 97 -6.61 4.76 27.92
CA GLU A 97 -6.22 3.35 27.98
C GLU A 97 -6.94 2.51 26.92
N GLU A 98 -8.25 2.71 26.76
CA GLU A 98 -9.03 2.08 25.69
C GLU A 98 -8.49 2.46 24.31
N LEU A 99 -8.21 3.74 24.09
CA LEU A 99 -7.64 4.21 22.83
C LEU A 99 -6.28 3.57 22.55
N LYS A 100 -5.38 3.56 23.54
CA LYS A 100 -4.06 2.93 23.40
C LYS A 100 -4.17 1.44 23.12
N LYS A 101 -5.07 0.73 23.81
CA LYS A 101 -5.31 -0.70 23.57
C LYS A 101 -5.84 -0.94 22.17
N LYS A 102 -6.84 -0.18 21.71
CA LYS A 102 -7.39 -0.29 20.35
C LYS A 102 -6.32 -0.06 19.28
N MET A 103 -5.46 0.96 19.48
CA MET A 103 -4.34 1.22 18.57
C MET A 103 -3.31 0.08 18.59
N HIS A 104 -2.98 -0.44 19.77
CA HIS A 104 -2.07 -1.57 19.92
C HIS A 104 -2.61 -2.80 19.19
N ASP A 105 -3.86 -3.17 19.43
CA ASP A 105 -4.50 -4.34 18.81
C ASP A 105 -4.58 -4.17 17.30
N SER A 106 -4.94 -2.98 16.80
CA SER A 106 -4.94 -2.69 15.36
C SER A 106 -3.54 -2.78 14.73
N LEU A 107 -2.50 -2.29 15.40
CA LEU A 107 -1.12 -2.41 14.93
C LEU A 107 -0.65 -3.86 14.95
N LYS A 108 -1.03 -4.61 15.98
CA LYS A 108 -0.73 -6.02 16.12
C LYS A 108 -1.40 -6.82 14.99
N ASP A 109 -2.71 -6.65 14.77
CA ASP A 109 -3.45 -7.35 13.71
C ASP A 109 -2.86 -7.05 12.33
N ARG A 110 -2.46 -5.79 12.08
CA ARG A 110 -1.77 -5.40 10.85
C ARG A 110 -0.42 -6.10 10.70
N LYS A 111 0.35 -6.21 11.79
CA LYS A 111 1.65 -6.87 11.80
C LYS A 111 1.54 -8.37 11.66
N ASP A 112 0.62 -9.01 12.37
CA ASP A 112 0.35 -10.44 12.27
C ASP A 112 -0.11 -10.79 10.84
N SER A 113 -0.97 -9.97 10.23
CA SER A 113 -1.37 -10.15 8.83
C SER A 113 -0.20 -9.99 7.85
N GLN A 114 0.68 -9.01 8.09
CA GLN A 114 1.88 -8.80 7.26
C GLN A 114 2.83 -10.00 7.35
N ILE A 115 3.14 -10.44 8.58
CA ILE A 115 4.05 -11.56 8.84
C ILE A 115 3.49 -12.85 8.24
N ASN A 116 2.17 -13.10 8.39
CA ASN A 116 1.54 -14.27 7.79
C ASN A 116 1.71 -14.27 6.26
N LEU A 117 1.52 -13.11 5.59
CA LEU A 117 1.73 -13.01 4.14
C LEU A 117 3.19 -13.28 3.75
N GLU A 118 4.15 -12.76 4.53
CA GLU A 118 5.58 -12.99 4.32
C GLU A 118 5.92 -14.49 4.46
N TYR A 119 5.44 -15.17 5.51
CA TYR A 119 5.63 -16.61 5.67
C TYR A 119 5.01 -17.43 4.55
N LYS A 120 3.78 -17.10 4.13
CA LYS A 120 3.14 -17.78 2.99
C LYS A 120 3.97 -17.64 1.71
N GLN A 121 4.53 -16.47 1.46
CA GLN A 121 5.40 -16.23 0.31
C GLN A 121 6.71 -17.03 0.41
N GLU A 122 7.35 -17.07 1.58
CA GLU A 122 8.57 -17.83 1.80
C GLU A 122 8.34 -19.34 1.63
N ILE A 123 7.24 -19.87 2.14
CA ILE A 123 6.84 -21.26 1.96
C ILE A 123 6.70 -21.60 0.47
N ILE A 124 5.98 -20.78 -0.30
CA ILE A 124 5.84 -20.97 -1.75
C ILE A 124 7.20 -20.95 -2.44
N ASN A 125 8.05 -19.98 -2.11
CA ASN A 125 9.38 -19.87 -2.71
C ASN A 125 10.23 -21.11 -2.42
N GLU A 126 10.20 -21.62 -1.19
CA GLU A 126 10.92 -22.84 -0.83
C GLU A 126 10.34 -24.09 -1.51
N LEU A 127 9.02 -24.20 -1.64
CA LEU A 127 8.38 -25.28 -2.38
C LEU A 127 8.79 -25.26 -3.87
N LEU A 128 8.78 -24.08 -4.50
CA LEU A 128 9.20 -23.91 -5.89
C LEU A 128 10.68 -24.23 -6.10
N LYS A 129 11.56 -23.92 -5.14
CA LYS A 129 12.98 -24.30 -5.22
C LYS A 129 13.19 -25.82 -5.10
N ARG A 130 12.41 -26.49 -4.25
CA ARG A 130 12.55 -27.94 -3.98
C ARG A 130 11.92 -28.81 -5.05
N HIS A 131 10.95 -28.28 -5.80
CA HIS A 131 10.16 -29.04 -6.76
C HIS A 131 10.24 -28.42 -8.15
N ASP A 132 11.29 -28.74 -8.90
CA ASP A 132 11.42 -28.33 -10.30
C ASP A 132 10.70 -29.31 -11.23
N PHE A 133 9.71 -28.81 -11.96
CA PHE A 133 8.94 -29.57 -12.95
C PHE A 133 8.37 -28.63 -14.00
N ASP A 134 8.17 -29.17 -15.21
CA ASP A 134 7.56 -28.42 -16.30
C ASP A 134 6.04 -28.42 -16.21
N VAL A 135 5.47 -27.32 -16.67
CA VAL A 135 4.03 -27.07 -16.69
C VAL A 135 3.55 -26.90 -18.13
N PRO A 136 2.31 -27.30 -18.46
CA PRO A 136 1.80 -27.19 -19.82
C PRO A 136 1.79 -25.74 -20.32
N ASP A 137 2.30 -25.51 -21.54
CA ASP A 137 2.37 -24.18 -22.15
C ASP A 137 1.00 -23.50 -22.26
N SER A 138 -0.08 -24.28 -22.41
CA SER A 138 -1.45 -23.76 -22.42
C SER A 138 -1.86 -23.12 -21.10
N MET A 139 -1.45 -23.71 -19.97
CA MET A 139 -1.73 -23.16 -18.64
C MET A 139 -0.90 -21.91 -18.39
N VAL A 140 0.40 -21.94 -18.75
CA VAL A 140 1.27 -20.76 -18.63
C VAL A 140 0.76 -19.62 -19.47
N LYS A 141 0.30 -19.88 -20.70
CA LYS A 141 -0.28 -18.85 -21.55
C LYS A 141 -1.52 -18.22 -20.94
N GLY A 142 -2.44 -19.02 -20.42
CA GLY A 142 -3.65 -18.50 -19.76
C GLY A 142 -3.33 -17.61 -18.56
N GLU A 143 -2.32 -18.00 -17.77
CA GLU A 143 -1.85 -17.19 -16.64
C GLU A 143 -1.16 -15.89 -17.09
N ILE A 144 -0.36 -15.94 -18.16
CA ILE A 144 0.23 -14.73 -18.75
C ILE A 144 -0.86 -13.75 -19.17
N ASP A 145 -1.87 -14.24 -19.90
CA ASP A 145 -2.97 -13.40 -20.38
C ASP A 145 -3.70 -12.75 -19.19
N SER A 146 -3.98 -13.51 -18.12
CA SER A 146 -4.59 -13.00 -16.88
C SER A 146 -3.72 -11.94 -16.18
N LEU A 147 -2.40 -12.17 -16.06
CA LEU A 147 -1.48 -11.22 -15.42
C LEU A 147 -1.31 -9.94 -16.24
N VAL A 148 -1.33 -10.04 -17.58
CA VAL A 148 -1.29 -8.88 -18.48
C VAL A 148 -2.55 -8.04 -18.30
N ASP A 149 -3.73 -8.66 -18.28
CA ASP A 149 -4.99 -7.95 -18.07
C ASP A 149 -5.05 -7.27 -16.70
N GLN A 150 -4.62 -7.96 -15.64
CA GLN A 150 -4.52 -7.37 -14.30
C GLN A 150 -3.56 -6.17 -14.27
N THR A 151 -2.38 -6.31 -14.89
CA THR A 151 -1.39 -5.23 -14.95
C THR A 151 -1.93 -4.00 -15.67
N LYS A 152 -2.73 -4.22 -16.74
CA LYS A 152 -3.39 -3.13 -17.47
C LYS A 152 -4.43 -2.42 -16.62
N GLU A 153 -5.29 -3.16 -15.95
CA GLU A 153 -6.31 -2.57 -15.07
C GLU A 153 -5.67 -1.71 -13.97
N ASP A 154 -4.60 -2.20 -13.35
CA ASP A 154 -3.88 -1.47 -12.31
C ASP A 154 -3.21 -0.20 -12.83
N ALA A 155 -2.55 -0.24 -13.98
CA ALA A 155 -1.93 0.93 -14.59
C ALA A 155 -2.97 1.97 -15.04
N MET A 156 -4.15 1.54 -15.54
CA MET A 156 -5.26 2.46 -15.82
C MET A 156 -5.74 3.17 -14.55
N ARG A 157 -5.87 2.45 -13.42
CA ARG A 157 -6.23 3.05 -12.13
C ARG A 157 -5.20 4.07 -11.63
N ARG A 158 -3.92 3.85 -11.92
CA ARG A 158 -2.81 4.73 -11.52
C ARG A 158 -2.47 5.82 -12.54
N ASN A 159 -3.16 5.88 -13.68
CA ASN A 159 -2.84 6.76 -14.82
C ASN A 159 -1.38 6.60 -15.30
N GLU A 160 -0.87 5.38 -15.30
CA GLU A 160 0.48 5.03 -15.75
C GLU A 160 0.50 4.70 -17.26
N THR A 161 1.64 4.93 -17.91
CA THR A 161 1.82 4.51 -19.30
C THR A 161 1.95 2.99 -19.37
N LEU A 162 1.12 2.38 -20.22
CA LEU A 162 1.12 0.95 -20.46
C LEU A 162 2.25 0.57 -21.43
N LYS A 163 2.99 -0.49 -21.08
CA LYS A 163 3.83 -1.22 -22.02
C LYS A 163 2.97 -2.02 -23.00
N SER A 164 3.57 -2.49 -24.08
CA SER A 164 2.87 -3.39 -25.01
C SER A 164 2.58 -4.75 -24.37
N ASP A 165 1.52 -5.41 -24.82
CA ASP A 165 1.13 -6.75 -24.36
C ASP A 165 2.27 -7.77 -24.52
N GLU A 166 3.04 -7.69 -25.61
CA GLU A 166 4.17 -8.59 -25.84
C GLU A 166 5.32 -8.37 -24.86
N GLU A 167 5.56 -7.12 -24.46
CA GLU A 167 6.58 -6.79 -23.46
C GLU A 167 6.13 -7.27 -22.07
N LEU A 168 4.89 -6.99 -21.69
CA LEU A 168 4.32 -7.48 -20.44
C LEU A 168 4.33 -9.01 -20.38
N ALA A 169 3.93 -9.68 -21.46
CA ALA A 169 3.93 -11.15 -21.53
C ALA A 169 5.33 -11.74 -21.37
N LYS A 170 6.37 -11.10 -21.93
CA LYS A 170 7.76 -11.52 -21.75
C LYS A 170 8.24 -11.33 -20.31
N GLU A 171 7.92 -10.20 -19.70
CA GLU A 171 8.29 -9.89 -18.31
C GLU A 171 7.60 -10.83 -17.32
N LEU A 172 6.33 -11.16 -17.57
CA LEU A 172 5.50 -11.96 -16.67
C LEU A 172 5.64 -13.46 -16.89
N LYS A 173 6.35 -13.92 -17.93
CA LYS A 173 6.44 -15.35 -18.28
C LYS A 173 6.98 -16.22 -17.14
N THR A 174 8.03 -15.76 -16.45
CA THR A 174 8.62 -16.51 -15.32
C THR A 174 7.64 -16.57 -14.16
N THR A 175 7.02 -15.43 -13.81
CA THR A 175 5.99 -15.35 -12.77
C THR A 175 4.80 -16.26 -13.07
N ALA A 176 4.33 -16.28 -14.32
CA ALA A 176 3.26 -17.16 -14.74
C ALA A 176 3.63 -18.64 -14.61
N LYS A 177 4.86 -19.02 -14.99
CA LYS A 177 5.35 -20.39 -14.81
C LYS A 177 5.35 -20.78 -13.33
N ASP A 178 5.84 -19.90 -12.47
CA ASP A 178 5.91 -20.14 -11.03
C ASP A 178 4.51 -20.17 -10.39
N ASN A 179 3.58 -19.30 -10.79
CA ASN A 179 2.19 -19.31 -10.32
C ASN A 179 1.51 -20.66 -10.62
N ILE A 180 1.64 -21.15 -11.87
CA ILE A 180 1.07 -22.45 -12.24
C ILE A 180 1.72 -23.60 -11.46
N ARG A 181 3.05 -23.56 -11.26
CA ARG A 181 3.74 -24.56 -10.44
C ARG A 181 3.25 -24.53 -8.99
N SER A 182 3.09 -23.35 -8.40
CA SER A 182 2.55 -23.17 -7.05
C SER A 182 1.14 -23.75 -6.93
N VAL A 183 0.25 -23.44 -7.87
CA VAL A 183 -1.12 -23.99 -7.87
C VAL A 183 -1.11 -25.51 -7.91
N LEU A 184 -0.30 -26.12 -8.79
CA LEU A 184 -0.22 -27.57 -8.90
C LEU A 184 0.37 -28.25 -7.65
N ILE A 185 1.35 -27.60 -7.00
CA ILE A 185 1.90 -28.08 -5.73
C ILE A 185 0.82 -28.04 -4.65
N LEU A 186 0.13 -26.91 -4.49
CA LEU A 186 -0.92 -26.75 -3.47
C LEU A 186 -2.09 -27.71 -3.70
N GLU A 187 -2.53 -27.89 -4.95
CA GLU A 187 -3.54 -28.90 -5.30
C GLU A 187 -3.11 -30.31 -4.91
N THR A 188 -1.85 -30.66 -5.16
CA THR A 188 -1.34 -31.99 -4.86
C THR A 188 -1.29 -32.22 -3.35
N VAL A 189 -0.84 -31.23 -2.57
CA VAL A 189 -0.83 -31.28 -1.10
C VAL A 189 -2.26 -31.39 -0.57
N GLY A 190 -3.16 -30.51 -1.00
CA GLY A 190 -4.55 -30.51 -0.52
C GLY A 190 -5.29 -31.81 -0.86
N LYS A 191 -5.07 -32.40 -2.04
CA LYS A 191 -5.62 -33.73 -2.38
C LYS A 191 -5.05 -34.84 -1.50
N LYS A 192 -3.75 -34.81 -1.20
CA LYS A 192 -3.08 -35.82 -0.37
C LYS A 192 -3.54 -35.79 1.08
N ASP A 193 -3.78 -34.60 1.62
CA ASP A 193 -4.20 -34.38 3.00
C ASP A 193 -5.71 -34.22 3.16
N ASN A 194 -6.50 -34.43 2.09
CA ASN A 194 -7.97 -34.33 2.04
C ASN A 194 -8.50 -32.99 2.56
N ILE A 195 -7.86 -31.90 2.14
CA ILE A 195 -8.30 -30.54 2.44
C ILE A 195 -9.43 -30.20 1.48
N GLU A 196 -10.57 -29.76 2.03
CA GLU A 196 -11.74 -29.37 1.25
C GLU A 196 -12.26 -28.00 1.69
N VAL A 197 -12.85 -27.28 0.73
CA VAL A 197 -13.59 -26.05 0.97
C VAL A 197 -15.05 -26.43 1.18
N THR A 198 -15.54 -26.16 2.39
CA THR A 198 -16.92 -26.41 2.78
C THR A 198 -17.79 -25.21 2.41
N ASP A 199 -19.10 -25.44 2.36
CA ASP A 199 -20.07 -24.34 2.13
C ASP A 199 -19.99 -23.28 3.23
N ASP A 200 -19.67 -23.67 4.46
CA ASP A 200 -19.46 -22.75 5.59
C ASP A 200 -18.25 -21.84 5.38
N ASP A 201 -17.16 -22.33 4.76
CA ASP A 201 -16.01 -21.50 4.43
C ASP A 201 -16.35 -20.45 3.39
N VAL A 202 -17.09 -20.86 2.35
CA VAL A 202 -17.57 -19.94 1.31
C VAL A 202 -18.48 -18.89 1.92
N LYS A 203 -19.40 -19.29 2.79
CA LYS A 203 -20.31 -18.38 3.48
C LYS A 203 -19.56 -17.36 4.33
N LYS A 204 -18.58 -17.81 5.15
CA LYS A 204 -17.75 -16.90 5.96
C LYS A 204 -16.97 -15.92 5.10
N ALA A 205 -16.35 -16.38 4.02
CA ALA A 205 -15.62 -15.52 3.10
C ALA A 205 -16.54 -14.45 2.46
N MET A 206 -17.76 -14.84 2.07
CA MET A 206 -18.77 -13.91 1.56
C MET A 206 -19.21 -12.90 2.63
N GLU A 207 -19.42 -13.32 3.88
CA GLU A 207 -19.76 -12.43 4.99
C GLU A 207 -18.65 -11.41 5.26
N GLU A 208 -17.39 -11.83 5.23
CA GLU A 208 -16.25 -10.92 5.38
C GLU A 208 -16.17 -9.89 4.25
N ILE A 209 -16.32 -10.33 3.00
CA ILE A 209 -16.31 -9.42 1.84
C ILE A 209 -17.49 -8.45 1.91
N ALA A 210 -18.67 -8.94 2.27
CA ALA A 210 -19.87 -8.12 2.43
C ALA A 210 -19.68 -7.04 3.50
N SER A 211 -19.13 -7.42 4.67
CA SER A 211 -18.83 -6.49 5.75
C SER A 211 -17.80 -5.44 5.36
N ARG A 212 -16.71 -5.81 4.69
CA ARG A 212 -15.68 -4.86 4.23
C ARG A 212 -16.19 -3.87 3.20
N ASN A 213 -17.17 -4.25 2.38
CA ASN A 213 -17.73 -3.41 1.34
C ASN A 213 -19.05 -2.74 1.75
N ASN A 214 -19.51 -2.91 2.99
CA ASN A 214 -20.83 -2.46 3.46
C ASN A 214 -21.99 -2.91 2.54
N LEU A 215 -21.89 -4.12 1.99
CA LEU A 215 -22.90 -4.74 1.13
C LEU A 215 -23.70 -5.78 1.91
N LYS A 216 -24.93 -6.04 1.47
CA LYS A 216 -25.68 -7.20 1.97
C LYS A 216 -25.17 -8.48 1.33
N ILE A 217 -25.18 -9.58 2.07
CA ILE A 217 -24.68 -10.87 1.57
C ILE A 217 -25.48 -11.34 0.34
N GLU A 218 -26.79 -11.07 0.30
CA GLU A 218 -27.64 -11.45 -0.84
C GLU A 218 -27.29 -10.68 -2.11
N GLU A 219 -26.87 -9.41 -1.97
CA GLU A 219 -26.41 -8.59 -3.09
C GLU A 219 -25.05 -9.09 -3.60
N LEU A 220 -24.15 -9.44 -2.68
CA LEU A 220 -22.85 -10.01 -3.03
C LEU A 220 -22.99 -11.36 -3.74
N MET A 221 -23.86 -12.25 -3.25
CA MET A 221 -24.14 -13.53 -3.89
C MET A 221 -24.67 -13.36 -5.32
N LYS A 222 -25.54 -12.35 -5.55
CA LYS A 222 -26.00 -12.03 -6.91
C LYS A 222 -24.88 -11.57 -7.82
N LEU A 223 -23.96 -10.74 -7.33
CA LEU A 223 -22.79 -10.28 -8.10
C LEU A 223 -21.89 -11.43 -8.50
N TYR A 224 -21.57 -12.32 -7.56
CA TYR A 224 -20.73 -13.50 -7.83
C TYR A 224 -21.45 -14.54 -8.70
N GLY A 225 -22.77 -14.68 -8.58
CA GLY A 225 -23.57 -15.56 -9.43
C GLY A 225 -23.78 -15.03 -10.85
N ALA A 226 -23.76 -13.70 -11.04
CA ALA A 226 -23.92 -13.07 -12.36
C ALA A 226 -22.65 -13.13 -13.21
N ARG A 227 -21.47 -13.24 -12.58
CA ARG A 227 -20.18 -13.34 -13.27
C ARG A 227 -19.72 -14.78 -13.27
N GLU A 228 -19.81 -15.41 -14.45
CA GLU A 228 -19.37 -16.78 -14.68
C GLU A 228 -17.94 -17.02 -14.15
N GLY A 229 -17.74 -18.14 -13.45
CA GLY A 229 -16.45 -18.53 -12.85
C GLY A 229 -16.07 -17.82 -11.54
N SER A 230 -16.81 -16.82 -11.07
CA SER A 230 -16.41 -16.06 -9.86
C SER A 230 -16.48 -16.88 -8.58
N LEU A 231 -17.48 -17.75 -8.44
CA LEU A 231 -17.60 -18.64 -7.29
C LEU A 231 -16.50 -19.71 -7.28
N ASP A 232 -16.16 -20.25 -8.45
CA ASP A 232 -15.09 -21.25 -8.57
C ASP A 232 -13.72 -20.64 -8.30
N ALA A 233 -13.48 -19.40 -8.76
CA ALA A 233 -12.29 -18.64 -8.42
C ALA A 233 -12.19 -18.39 -6.90
N MET A 234 -13.30 -18.03 -6.24
CA MET A 234 -13.33 -17.89 -4.78
C MET A 234 -13.01 -19.21 -4.09
N LYS A 235 -13.65 -20.32 -4.48
CA LYS A 235 -13.38 -21.64 -3.91
C LYS A 235 -11.93 -22.05 -4.10
N SER A 236 -11.37 -21.81 -5.27
CA SER A 236 -9.96 -22.12 -5.58
C SER A 236 -9.01 -21.31 -4.68
N ARG A 237 -9.31 -20.03 -4.46
CA ARG A 237 -8.55 -19.19 -3.53
C ARG A 237 -8.66 -19.68 -2.08
N LEU A 238 -9.87 -19.98 -1.61
CA LEU A 238 -10.08 -20.51 -0.25
C LEU A 238 -9.38 -21.84 -0.04
N PHE A 239 -9.37 -22.70 -1.06
CA PHE A 239 -8.64 -23.96 -1.03
C PHE A 239 -7.14 -23.70 -0.91
N ALA A 240 -6.57 -22.84 -1.76
CA ALA A 240 -5.15 -22.50 -1.70
C ALA A 240 -4.76 -21.89 -0.34
N ASP A 241 -5.58 -20.99 0.21
CA ASP A 241 -5.37 -20.40 1.53
C ASP A 241 -5.38 -21.46 2.63
N LYS A 242 -6.34 -22.40 2.62
CA LYS A 242 -6.41 -23.51 3.58
C LYS A 242 -5.23 -24.46 3.49
N VAL A 243 -4.81 -24.82 2.28
CA VAL A 243 -3.63 -25.67 2.07
C VAL A 243 -2.39 -24.95 2.60
N MET A 244 -2.27 -23.65 2.35
CA MET A 244 -1.16 -22.86 2.83
C MET A 244 -1.13 -22.78 4.36
N ASP A 245 -2.27 -22.54 4.99
CA ASP A 245 -2.39 -22.53 6.46
C ASP A 245 -2.01 -23.89 7.05
N PHE A 246 -2.44 -24.99 6.43
CA PHE A 246 -2.01 -26.34 6.82
C PHE A 246 -0.50 -26.54 6.69
N ILE A 247 0.12 -26.08 5.60
CA ILE A 247 1.58 -26.17 5.43
C ILE A 247 2.29 -25.33 6.48
N LEU A 248 1.81 -24.12 6.76
CA LEU A 248 2.37 -23.22 7.76
C LEU A 248 2.31 -23.86 9.17
N GLU A 249 1.17 -24.45 9.55
CA GLU A 249 1.01 -25.16 10.83
C GLU A 249 1.96 -26.35 10.99
N LYS A 250 2.38 -26.97 9.89
CA LYS A 250 3.32 -28.11 9.86
C LYS A 250 4.77 -27.69 9.67
N SER A 251 5.02 -26.43 9.34
CA SER A 251 6.36 -25.91 9.05
C SER A 251 7.10 -25.55 10.33
N THR A 252 8.42 -25.74 10.33
CA THR A 252 9.28 -25.20 11.39
C THR A 252 9.75 -23.83 10.95
N ILE A 253 9.36 -22.80 11.70
CA ILE A 253 9.77 -21.42 11.45
C ILE A 253 11.02 -21.15 12.28
N GLU A 254 12.17 -21.00 11.62
CA GLU A 254 13.41 -20.55 12.26
C GLU A 254 13.50 -19.02 12.13
N ASN A 255 13.53 -18.34 13.28
CA ASN A 255 13.66 -16.87 13.38
C ASN A 255 15.10 -16.41 13.29
#